data_AF-A0A554UKV8-F1
#
_entry.id   AF-A0A554UKV8-F1
#
_cell.length_a   1.000
_cell.length_b   1.000
_cell.length_c   1.000
_cell.angle_alpha   90.00
_cell.angle_beta   90.00
_cell.angle_gamma   90.00
#
_symmetry.space_group_name_H-M   'P 1'
#
loop_
_entity.id
_entity.type
_entity.pdbx_description
1 polymer ?
#
loop_
_entity_poly.entity_id
_entity_poly.type
_entity_poly.pdbx_seq_one_letter_code
_entity_poly.pdbx_strand_id
1 'polypeptide(L)'
;MGRHGFHFRGPSRVDGSPPIEQAPLKPDPARLGWQSNQPIIVGKPTPAFEPKEVAAKYRTSQYRPDSVLDGWSNRYYTVRGASVRGYLHRYNGAPRQDDFALALRSDGQQLIVAVADGVSGATQSHIAASTVVRYACQWLDAKLPENLHDTDWTAFVQSCAWALIEQGASILGHKSPDPTEVEKILATTLTCAVLEPDGRGSTTAHIVGVGDSAVWILSEGAFMPVTGGKADGEGGITSSAVSGLPRVPETVEPVRTTIYPGEVLLVGTDGIGDPLGGGEGDVGRMFAHVLHRPPSLLEFVHAVDFSRETFDDDRTLVAVGPLAYKHEPSSHRDA
;
A
#
# COMPACT_ATOMS: atom_id res chain seq x y z
N MET A 1 18.98 32.32 43.83
CA MET A 1 17.53 32.06 43.68
C MET A 1 16.98 33.03 42.64
N GLY A 2 16.54 32.52 41.49
CA GLY A 2 15.96 33.33 40.41
C GLY A 2 15.59 32.42 39.25
N ARG A 3 14.38 31.84 39.31
CA ARG A 3 13.86 30.93 38.29
C ARG A 3 13.33 31.75 37.11
N HIS A 4 13.94 31.61 35.94
CA HIS A 4 13.33 32.03 34.68
C HIS A 4 12.26 31.00 34.29
N GLY A 5 11.00 31.44 34.30
CA GLY A 5 9.87 30.64 33.83
C GLY A 5 9.79 30.66 32.31
N PHE A 6 9.89 29.50 31.69
CA PHE A 6 9.50 29.29 30.29
C PHE A 6 7.97 29.29 30.21
N HIS A 7 7.38 30.26 29.51
CA HIS A 7 5.96 30.23 29.16
C HIS A 7 5.75 29.32 27.95
N PHE A 8 5.24 28.12 28.21
CA PHE A 8 4.61 27.30 27.18
C PHE A 8 3.29 27.96 26.76
N ARG A 9 3.21 28.44 25.52
CA ARG A 9 1.90 28.68 24.87
C ARG A 9 1.31 27.30 24.58
N GLY A 10 0.21 26.96 25.26
CA GLY A 10 -0.56 25.76 24.97
C GLY A 10 -1.12 25.79 23.53
N PRO A 11 -1.42 24.61 22.95
CA PRO A 11 -2.00 24.54 21.61
C PRO A 11 -3.36 25.26 21.58
N SER A 12 -3.57 26.04 20.52
CA SER A 12 -4.83 26.69 20.20
C SER A 12 -5.96 25.65 20.18
N ARG A 13 -7.09 26.00 20.78
CA ARG A 13 -8.32 25.19 20.80
C ARG A 13 -8.67 24.76 19.37
N VAL A 14 -8.60 23.45 19.14
CA VAL A 14 -9.22 22.81 17.98
C VAL A 14 -10.73 22.88 18.21
N ASP A 15 -11.47 23.38 17.21
CA ASP A 15 -12.93 23.49 17.26
C ASP A 15 -13.57 22.15 17.64
N GLY A 16 -14.40 22.19 18.68
CA GLY A 16 -15.04 21.02 19.29
C GLY A 16 -16.25 20.55 18.49
N SER A 17 -16.02 20.02 17.29
CA SER A 17 -17.00 19.14 16.65
C SER A 17 -17.10 17.85 17.49
N PRO A 18 -18.30 17.41 17.90
CA PRO A 18 -18.43 16.16 18.63
C PRO A 18 -17.91 15.00 17.76
N PRO A 19 -17.30 13.95 18.35
CA PRO A 19 -17.01 12.73 17.61
C PRO A 19 -18.33 12.23 17.01
N ILE A 20 -18.35 12.00 15.69
CA ILE A 20 -19.47 11.32 15.05
C ILE A 20 -19.57 9.96 15.76
N GLU A 21 -20.68 9.75 16.47
CA GLU A 21 -20.98 8.52 17.18
C GLU A 21 -21.21 7.43 16.13
N GLN A 22 -20.13 6.78 15.70
CA GLN A 22 -20.23 5.62 14.82
C GLN A 22 -20.99 4.54 15.60
N ALA A 23 -22.24 4.29 15.21
CA ALA A 23 -23.03 3.22 15.81
C ALA A 23 -22.19 1.93 15.78
N PRO A 24 -22.06 1.20 16.91
CA PRO A 24 -21.26 -0.02 16.93
C PRO A 24 -21.77 -0.96 15.84
N LEU A 25 -20.87 -1.37 14.95
CA LEU A 25 -21.16 -2.36 13.92
C LEU A 25 -21.69 -3.60 14.63
N LYS A 26 -23.00 -3.86 14.50
CA LYS A 26 -23.59 -5.11 15.01
C LYS A 26 -22.87 -6.26 14.30
N PRO A 27 -22.33 -7.25 15.02
CA PRO A 27 -21.71 -8.40 14.38
C PRO A 27 -22.74 -9.06 13.48
N ASP A 28 -22.46 -9.09 12.18
CA ASP A 28 -23.29 -9.77 11.21
C ASP A 28 -23.26 -11.29 11.52
N PRO A 29 -24.41 -11.92 11.85
CA PRO A 29 -24.47 -13.35 12.15
C PRO A 29 -23.93 -14.24 11.02
N ALA A 30 -23.89 -13.77 9.78
CA ALA A 30 -23.24 -14.47 8.67
C ALA A 30 -21.70 -14.57 8.82
N ARG A 31 -21.08 -13.77 9.71
CA ARG A 31 -19.63 -13.82 10.03
C ARG A 31 -19.22 -15.04 10.85
N LEU A 32 -20.16 -15.84 11.36
CA LEU A 32 -19.87 -17.08 12.10
C LEU A 32 -19.20 -18.17 11.25
N GLY A 33 -19.07 -17.99 9.93
CA GLY A 33 -18.41 -18.94 9.01
C GLY A 33 -16.90 -18.77 8.85
N TRP A 34 -16.28 -17.70 9.36
CA TRP A 34 -14.84 -17.50 9.18
C TRP A 34 -14.03 -18.17 10.31
N GLN A 35 -13.75 -19.47 10.13
CA GLN A 35 -12.70 -20.17 10.87
C GLN A 35 -11.81 -20.87 9.86
N SER A 36 -10.66 -20.28 9.54
CA SER A 36 -9.60 -21.02 8.86
C SER A 36 -8.33 -20.94 9.66
N ASN A 37 -7.86 -22.09 10.11
CA ASN A 37 -6.50 -22.30 10.61
C ASN A 37 -5.53 -22.63 9.47
N GLN A 38 -5.97 -22.49 8.21
CA GLN A 38 -5.21 -22.81 7.00
C GLN A 38 -5.30 -21.66 5.98
N PRO A 39 -4.27 -21.43 5.17
CA PRO A 39 -4.32 -20.51 4.04
C PRO A 39 -5.45 -20.85 3.05
N ILE A 40 -6.00 -19.84 2.36
CA ILE A 40 -6.93 -20.09 1.25
C ILE A 40 -6.14 -20.74 0.11
N ILE A 41 -6.49 -21.96 -0.27
CA ILE A 41 -5.86 -22.65 -1.39
C ILE A 41 -6.59 -22.27 -2.68
N VAL A 42 -5.85 -21.73 -3.65
CA VAL A 42 -6.39 -21.34 -4.95
C VAL A 42 -5.73 -22.16 -6.05
N GLY A 43 -6.39 -23.22 -6.49
CA GLY A 43 -5.81 -24.21 -7.41
C GLY A 43 -4.91 -25.20 -6.67
N LYS A 44 -3.70 -25.43 -7.17
CA LYS A 44 -2.73 -26.33 -6.50
C LYS A 44 -1.97 -25.55 -5.42
N PRO A 45 -1.89 -26.05 -4.17
CA PRO A 45 -1.22 -25.33 -3.09
C PRO A 45 0.30 -25.39 -3.22
N THR A 46 0.96 -24.40 -2.62
CA THR A 46 2.40 -24.46 -2.31
C THR A 46 2.66 -25.60 -1.30
N PRO A 47 3.76 -26.36 -1.42
CA PRO A 47 4.08 -27.41 -0.46
C PRO A 47 4.11 -26.90 0.98
N ALA A 48 3.65 -27.72 1.92
CA ALA A 48 3.72 -27.40 3.35
C ALA A 48 5.17 -27.45 3.85
N PHE A 49 5.56 -26.46 4.64
CA PHE A 49 6.85 -26.40 5.33
C PHE A 49 6.72 -25.52 6.58
N GLU A 50 7.67 -25.67 7.50
CA GLU A 50 7.81 -24.77 8.64
C GLU A 50 8.60 -23.51 8.22
N PRO A 51 8.06 -22.28 8.41
CA PRO A 51 8.78 -21.05 8.09
C PRO A 51 10.13 -20.95 8.80
N LYS A 52 11.18 -20.58 8.07
CA LYS A 52 12.50 -20.33 8.64
C LYS A 52 12.59 -18.94 9.27
N GLU A 53 13.42 -18.83 10.30
CA GLU A 53 13.84 -17.54 10.81
C GLU A 53 14.54 -16.72 9.71
N VAL A 54 14.46 -15.39 9.82
CA VAL A 54 15.17 -14.50 8.89
C VAL A 54 16.66 -14.79 8.98
N ALA A 55 17.34 -15.09 7.88
CA ALA A 55 18.75 -15.45 7.86
C ALA A 55 19.66 -14.27 8.26
N ALA A 56 20.82 -14.55 8.86
CA ALA A 56 21.73 -13.53 9.40
C ALA A 56 22.14 -12.45 8.38
N LYS A 57 22.29 -12.81 7.10
CA LYS A 57 22.64 -11.87 6.01
C LYS A 57 21.61 -10.75 5.78
N TYR A 58 20.38 -10.91 6.25
CA TYR A 58 19.31 -9.91 6.14
C TYR A 58 19.09 -9.09 7.43
N ARG A 59 19.76 -9.43 8.54
CA ARG A 59 19.53 -8.78 9.85
C ARG A 59 20.42 -7.54 10.05
N THR A 60 20.62 -6.75 9.00
CA THR A 60 21.44 -5.52 9.09
C THR A 60 20.72 -4.40 9.83
N SER A 61 19.37 -4.41 9.85
CA SER A 61 18.54 -3.54 10.68
C SER A 61 17.74 -4.33 11.71
N GLN A 62 17.32 -3.65 12.78
CA GLN A 62 16.57 -4.27 13.86
C GLN A 62 15.08 -4.34 13.52
N TYR A 63 14.55 -5.57 13.57
CA TYR A 63 13.13 -5.94 13.51
C TYR A 63 12.43 -5.78 12.14
N ARG A 64 11.95 -6.92 11.61
CA ARG A 64 11.03 -6.99 10.47
C ARG A 64 9.91 -7.99 10.80
N PRO A 65 8.65 -7.54 10.93
CA PRO A 65 7.53 -8.47 11.10
C PRO A 65 7.35 -9.32 9.84
N ASP A 66 6.88 -10.56 9.99
CA ASP A 66 6.55 -11.45 8.87
C ASP A 66 5.45 -10.83 8.00
N SER A 67 4.35 -10.44 8.63
CA SER A 67 3.21 -9.80 7.99
C SER A 67 2.82 -8.53 8.73
N VAL A 68 2.32 -7.56 7.99
CA VAL A 68 1.71 -6.35 8.53
C VAL A 68 0.33 -6.18 7.90
N LEU A 69 -0.59 -5.67 8.69
CA LEU A 69 -1.92 -5.30 8.26
C LEU A 69 -2.29 -3.99 8.94
N ASP A 70 -2.97 -3.13 8.20
CA ASP A 70 -3.44 -1.83 8.67
C ASP A 70 -4.73 -1.50 7.92
N GLY A 71 -5.56 -0.66 8.51
CA GLY A 71 -6.77 -0.20 7.88
C GLY A 71 -7.82 0.23 8.87
N TRP A 72 -8.71 1.06 8.37
CA TRP A 72 -9.70 1.76 9.16
C TRP A 72 -10.82 2.21 8.22
N SER A 73 -11.86 2.80 8.79
CA SER A 73 -12.92 3.44 8.03
C SER A 73 -13.17 4.82 8.64
N ASN A 74 -13.31 5.83 7.79
CA ASN A 74 -13.76 7.17 8.19
C ASN A 74 -15.03 7.53 7.41
N ARG A 75 -15.38 8.81 7.31
CA ARG A 75 -16.57 9.25 6.57
C ARG A 75 -16.44 9.23 5.04
N TYR A 76 -15.23 9.02 4.52
CA TYR A 76 -14.90 9.07 3.09
C TYR A 76 -14.45 7.71 2.54
N TYR A 77 -13.75 6.92 3.35
CA TYR A 77 -13.07 5.71 2.91
C TYR A 77 -13.29 4.55 3.84
N THR A 78 -13.27 3.35 3.26
CA THR A 78 -12.81 2.15 3.94
C THR A 78 -11.50 1.69 3.33
N VAL A 79 -10.48 1.54 4.17
CA VAL A 79 -9.12 1.16 3.77
C VAL A 79 -8.75 -0.17 4.40
N ARG A 80 -8.18 -1.08 3.62
CA ARG A 80 -7.58 -2.34 4.09
C ARG A 80 -6.24 -2.50 3.40
N GLY A 81 -5.18 -2.67 4.17
CA GLY A 81 -3.84 -2.91 3.68
C GLY A 81 -3.25 -4.16 4.34
N ALA A 82 -2.55 -4.95 3.56
CA ALA A 82 -1.82 -6.11 4.04
C ALA A 82 -0.56 -6.29 3.21
N SER A 83 0.53 -6.69 3.87
CA SER A 83 1.78 -7.12 3.25
C SER A 83 2.27 -8.35 3.98
N VAL A 84 2.38 -9.45 3.25
CA VAL A 84 2.58 -10.80 3.79
C VAL A 84 3.84 -11.39 3.18
N ARG A 85 4.69 -11.98 4.03
CA ARG A 85 5.89 -12.69 3.58
C ARG A 85 5.53 -13.90 2.73
N GLY A 86 6.11 -13.97 1.54
CA GLY A 86 5.93 -15.04 0.59
C GLY A 86 6.37 -16.40 1.12
N TYR A 87 5.81 -17.45 0.55
CA TYR A 87 6.19 -18.82 0.89
C TYR A 87 7.67 -19.08 0.55
N LEU A 88 8.17 -18.57 -0.58
CA LEU A 88 9.57 -18.72 -0.97
C LEU A 88 10.49 -18.06 0.05
N HIS A 89 10.14 -16.84 0.49
CA HIS A 89 10.88 -16.09 1.50
C HIS A 89 10.85 -16.75 2.88
N ARG A 90 9.70 -17.28 3.29
CA ARG A 90 9.59 -18.12 4.50
C ARG A 90 10.45 -19.39 4.39
N TYR A 91 10.47 -20.04 3.23
CA TYR A 91 11.25 -21.26 3.00
C TYR A 91 12.77 -21.02 2.93
N ASN A 92 13.23 -19.92 2.35
CA ASN A 92 14.65 -19.62 2.14
C ASN A 92 15.28 -18.74 3.24
N GLY A 93 14.47 -18.22 4.17
CA GLY A 93 14.92 -17.36 5.26
C GLY A 93 15.11 -15.89 4.87
N ALA A 94 14.67 -15.44 3.70
CA ALA A 94 14.62 -14.01 3.35
C ALA A 94 13.45 -13.34 4.08
N PRO A 95 13.59 -12.11 4.61
CA PRO A 95 12.47 -11.39 5.22
C PRO A 95 11.42 -11.04 4.16
N ARG A 96 10.26 -10.54 4.59
CA ARG A 96 9.36 -9.82 3.69
C ARG A 96 10.10 -8.60 3.10
N GLN A 97 10.25 -8.54 1.80
CA GLN A 97 10.82 -7.51 0.96
C GLN A 97 9.80 -6.44 0.54
N ASP A 98 8.51 -6.77 0.53
CA ASP A 98 7.44 -5.80 0.29
C ASP A 98 7.11 -4.95 1.52
N ASP A 99 6.59 -3.73 1.30
CA ASP A 99 5.93 -2.95 2.34
C ASP A 99 4.84 -2.01 1.81
N PHE A 100 4.02 -1.48 2.73
CA PHE A 100 3.07 -0.40 2.41
C PHE A 100 2.98 0.60 3.56
N ALA A 101 2.47 1.79 3.25
CA ALA A 101 2.11 2.81 4.23
C ALA A 101 0.81 3.51 3.86
N LEU A 102 0.06 3.89 4.88
CA LEU A 102 -1.17 4.67 4.79
C LEU A 102 -1.01 5.95 5.62
N ALA A 103 -1.43 7.08 5.07
CA ALA A 103 -1.49 8.33 5.82
C ALA A 103 -2.74 9.11 5.42
N LEU A 104 -3.53 9.52 6.41
CA LEU A 104 -4.55 10.55 6.22
C LEU A 104 -3.86 11.91 6.40
N ARG A 105 -4.00 12.81 5.43
CA ARG A 105 -3.41 14.14 5.53
C ARG A 105 -3.98 14.92 6.71
N SER A 106 -3.25 15.97 7.09
CA SER A 106 -3.67 16.91 8.13
C SER A 106 -5.05 17.57 7.90
N ASP A 107 -5.55 17.59 6.66
CA ASP A 107 -6.91 18.05 6.34
C ASP A 107 -8.03 17.07 6.78
N GLY A 108 -7.68 15.82 7.11
CA GLY A 108 -8.59 14.75 7.47
C GLY A 108 -9.43 14.19 6.31
N GLN A 109 -9.14 14.58 5.07
CA GLN A 109 -9.90 14.22 3.88
C GLN A 109 -9.06 13.47 2.86
N GLN A 110 -7.85 13.91 2.56
CA GLN A 110 -7.03 13.29 1.53
C GLN A 110 -6.25 12.09 2.09
N LEU A 111 -6.33 10.95 1.40
CA LEU A 111 -5.64 9.72 1.77
C LEU A 111 -4.41 9.50 0.87
N ILE A 112 -3.28 9.21 1.47
CA ILE A 112 -2.05 8.78 0.80
C ILE A 112 -1.89 7.27 1.01
N VAL A 113 -1.70 6.55 -0.08
CA VAL A 113 -1.34 5.13 -0.13
C VAL A 113 0.01 5.01 -0.81
N ALA A 114 0.95 4.30 -0.19
CA ALA A 114 2.22 3.93 -0.80
C ALA A 114 2.44 2.42 -0.67
N VAL A 115 2.82 1.78 -1.78
CA VAL A 115 3.15 0.35 -1.86
C VAL A 115 4.49 0.20 -2.55
N ALA A 116 5.32 -0.72 -2.05
CA ALA A 116 6.65 -0.98 -2.59
C ALA A 116 6.99 -2.46 -2.51
N ASP A 117 7.63 -2.96 -3.56
CA ASP A 117 8.23 -4.29 -3.66
C ASP A 117 9.76 -4.15 -3.76
N GLY A 118 10.45 -4.82 -2.85
CA GLY A 118 11.90 -4.79 -2.79
C GLY A 118 12.56 -5.71 -3.83
N VAL A 119 13.14 -5.13 -4.87
CA VAL A 119 13.89 -5.82 -5.95
C VAL A 119 14.84 -6.91 -5.42
N SER A 120 14.62 -8.15 -5.86
CA SER A 120 15.31 -9.36 -5.37
C SER A 120 16.85 -9.33 -5.50
N GLY A 121 17.39 -8.57 -6.47
CA GLY A 121 18.83 -8.38 -6.64
C GLY A 121 19.51 -7.59 -5.51
N ALA A 122 18.74 -6.84 -4.74
CA ALA A 122 19.24 -6.01 -3.64
C ALA A 122 19.15 -6.74 -2.29
N THR A 123 20.30 -6.96 -1.65
CA THR A 123 20.37 -7.80 -0.43
C THR A 123 19.54 -7.29 0.75
N GLN A 124 19.27 -5.98 0.83
CA GLN A 124 18.49 -5.33 1.87
C GLN A 124 17.24 -4.64 1.30
N SER A 125 16.65 -5.17 0.22
CA SER A 125 15.49 -4.55 -0.45
C SER A 125 14.27 -4.33 0.49
N HIS A 126 14.11 -5.15 1.51
CA HIS A 126 13.12 -4.93 2.59
C HIS A 126 13.28 -3.58 3.32
N ILE A 127 14.53 -3.13 3.53
CA ILE A 127 14.82 -1.80 4.10
C ILE A 127 14.47 -0.73 3.07
N ALA A 128 14.75 -0.98 1.79
CA ALA A 128 14.41 -0.05 0.71
C ALA A 128 12.90 0.19 0.65
N ALA A 129 12.09 -0.87 0.57
CA ALA A 129 10.63 -0.79 0.55
C ALA A 129 10.07 0.00 1.74
N SER A 130 10.47 -0.34 2.98
CA SER A 130 10.02 0.40 4.16
C SER A 130 10.45 1.87 4.18
N THR A 131 11.66 2.15 3.70
CA THR A 131 12.19 3.52 3.66
C THR A 131 11.35 4.37 2.73
N VAL A 132 11.11 3.87 1.50
CA VAL A 132 10.41 4.66 0.48
C VAL A 132 8.94 4.83 0.78
N VAL A 133 8.20 3.83 1.26
CA VAL A 133 6.76 3.99 1.55
C VAL A 133 6.53 4.98 2.70
N ARG A 134 7.38 4.93 3.74
CA ARG A 134 7.30 5.87 4.87
C ARG A 134 7.68 7.28 4.45
N TYR A 135 8.77 7.42 3.71
CA TYR A 135 9.22 8.72 3.23
C TYR A 135 8.21 9.33 2.24
N ALA A 136 7.62 8.52 1.37
CA ALA A 136 6.59 8.95 0.43
C ALA A 136 5.40 9.59 1.14
N CYS A 137 4.84 8.92 2.15
CA CYS A 137 3.76 9.47 2.97
C CYS A 137 4.15 10.80 3.64
N GLN A 138 5.36 10.88 4.21
CA GLN A 138 5.83 12.11 4.87
C GLN A 138 6.01 13.27 3.88
N TRP A 139 6.59 13.00 2.71
CA TRP A 139 6.80 14.03 1.69
C TRP A 139 5.48 14.54 1.17
N LEU A 140 4.54 13.64 0.85
CA LEU A 140 3.23 14.01 0.30
C LEU A 140 2.39 14.77 1.32
N ASP A 141 2.36 14.36 2.58
CA ASP A 141 1.64 15.13 3.62
C ASP A 141 2.18 16.56 3.75
N ALA A 142 3.51 16.71 3.72
CA ALA A 142 4.20 17.99 3.90
C ALA A 142 4.18 18.92 2.67
N LYS A 143 4.15 18.38 1.45
CA LYS A 143 4.41 19.15 0.21
C LYS A 143 3.30 19.12 -0.83
N LEU A 144 2.25 18.31 -0.65
CA LEU A 144 1.14 18.31 -1.60
C LEU A 144 0.45 19.68 -1.64
N PRO A 145 0.30 20.30 -2.83
CA PRO A 145 -0.45 21.54 -3.00
C PRO A 145 -1.95 21.34 -2.70
N GLU A 146 -2.69 22.44 -2.58
CA GLU A 146 -4.16 22.39 -2.48
C GLU A 146 -4.79 21.74 -3.71
N ASN A 147 -4.29 22.11 -4.90
CA ASN A 147 -4.70 21.49 -6.15
C ASN A 147 -3.72 20.39 -6.54
N LEU A 148 -4.14 19.12 -6.41
CA LEU A 148 -3.31 17.95 -6.72
C LEU A 148 -2.76 17.93 -8.15
N HIS A 149 -3.36 18.67 -9.08
CA HIS A 149 -2.86 18.82 -10.45
C HIS A 149 -1.48 19.50 -10.52
N ASP A 150 -1.18 20.36 -9.55
CA ASP A 150 0.04 21.17 -9.52
C ASP A 150 1.18 20.46 -8.78
N THR A 151 0.98 19.19 -8.41
CA THR A 151 1.99 18.38 -7.71
C THR A 151 3.19 18.12 -8.61
N ASP A 152 4.39 18.44 -8.12
CA ASP A 152 5.64 18.09 -8.78
C ASP A 152 6.01 16.62 -8.49
N TRP A 153 5.45 15.72 -9.31
CA TRP A 153 5.67 14.27 -9.18
C TRP A 153 7.11 13.86 -9.46
N THR A 154 7.83 14.58 -10.32
CA THR A 154 9.24 14.35 -10.58
C THR A 154 10.07 14.65 -9.34
N ALA A 155 9.85 15.80 -8.69
CA ALA A 155 10.52 16.14 -7.44
C ALA A 155 10.17 15.17 -6.30
N PHE A 156 8.93 14.66 -6.28
CA PHE A 156 8.51 13.61 -5.35
C PHE A 156 9.34 12.32 -5.52
N VAL A 157 9.42 11.78 -6.74
CA VAL A 157 10.19 10.54 -7.01
C VAL A 157 11.68 10.75 -6.77
N GLN A 158 12.24 11.88 -7.19
CA GLN A 158 13.64 12.25 -6.91
C GLN A 158 13.91 12.32 -5.40
N SER A 159 12.97 12.84 -4.62
CA SER A 159 13.10 12.91 -3.16
C SER A 159 13.06 11.52 -2.53
N CYS A 160 12.24 10.59 -3.05
CA CYS A 160 12.21 9.20 -2.59
C CYS A 160 13.51 8.46 -2.93
N ALA A 161 14.05 8.67 -4.13
CA ALA A 161 15.36 8.15 -4.52
C ALA A 161 16.48 8.69 -3.61
N TRP A 162 16.46 9.99 -3.32
CA TRP A 162 17.41 10.62 -2.40
C TRP A 162 17.33 10.01 -0.99
N ALA A 163 16.12 9.82 -0.44
CA ALA A 163 15.94 9.20 0.86
C ALA A 163 16.52 7.77 0.91
N LEU A 164 16.39 7.02 -0.20
CA LEU A 164 16.96 5.70 -0.32
C LEU A 164 18.50 5.73 -0.40
N ILE A 165 19.08 6.73 -1.09
CA ILE A 165 20.53 6.95 -1.16
C ILE A 165 21.09 7.30 0.22
N GLU A 166 20.42 8.17 0.99
CA GLU A 166 20.82 8.50 2.37
C GLU A 166 20.77 7.27 3.29
N GLN A 167 19.74 6.43 3.12
CA GLN A 167 19.67 5.16 3.85
C GLN A 167 20.81 4.23 3.45
N GLY A 168 21.18 4.20 2.16
CA GLY A 168 22.34 3.49 1.64
C GLY A 168 23.65 3.99 2.23
N ALA A 169 23.82 5.31 2.35
CA ALA A 169 24.98 5.95 2.97
C ALA A 169 25.16 5.48 4.42
N SER A 170 24.05 5.39 5.18
CA SER A 170 24.08 4.88 6.54
C SER A 170 24.48 3.40 6.63
N ILE A 171 24.04 2.56 5.69
CA ILE A 171 24.35 1.13 5.68
C ILE A 171 25.78 0.85 5.20
N LEU A 172 26.25 1.58 4.18
CA LEU A 172 27.59 1.45 3.60
C LEU A 172 28.67 2.11 4.47
N GLY A 173 28.28 3.01 5.38
CA GLY A 173 29.18 3.65 6.33
C GLY A 173 29.98 4.81 5.74
N HIS A 174 29.53 5.40 4.63
CA HIS A 174 30.17 6.58 4.04
C HIS A 174 29.14 7.55 3.45
N LYS A 175 29.51 8.84 3.39
CA LYS A 175 28.56 9.96 3.25
C LYS A 175 28.02 10.20 1.85
N SER A 176 28.58 9.58 0.82
CA SER A 176 28.22 9.88 -0.56
C SER A 176 28.40 8.65 -1.45
N PRO A 177 27.62 7.57 -1.19
CA PRO A 177 27.64 6.41 -2.06
C PRO A 177 27.11 6.76 -3.45
N ASP A 178 27.68 6.10 -4.45
CA ASP A 178 27.18 6.18 -5.80
C ASP A 178 25.80 5.50 -5.88
N PRO A 179 24.81 6.03 -6.62
CA PRO A 179 23.51 5.38 -6.73
C PRO A 179 23.58 3.92 -7.21
N THR A 180 24.57 3.53 -8.02
CA THR A 180 24.74 2.13 -8.45
C THR A 180 25.31 1.23 -7.36
N GLU A 181 26.03 1.80 -6.37
CA GLU A 181 26.45 1.11 -5.16
C GLU A 181 25.25 0.86 -4.25
N VAL A 182 24.40 1.88 -4.06
CA VAL A 182 23.16 1.78 -3.29
C VAL A 182 22.21 0.78 -3.91
N GLU A 183 22.00 0.81 -5.23
CA GLU A 183 21.09 -0.10 -5.94
C GLU A 183 21.39 -1.59 -5.68
N LYS A 184 22.66 -1.96 -5.51
CA LYS A 184 23.07 -3.36 -5.22
C LYS A 184 22.63 -3.84 -3.82
N ILE A 185 22.36 -2.92 -2.90
CA ILE A 185 21.98 -3.25 -1.52
C ILE A 185 20.54 -2.86 -1.22
N LEU A 186 20.05 -1.78 -1.82
CA LEU A 186 18.77 -1.13 -1.57
C LEU A 186 18.16 -0.77 -2.93
N ALA A 187 17.23 -1.60 -3.39
CA ALA A 187 16.41 -1.31 -4.55
C ALA A 187 14.97 -1.75 -4.31
N THR A 188 14.02 -0.99 -4.84
CA THR A 188 12.59 -1.20 -4.60
C THR A 188 11.74 -0.50 -5.66
N THR A 189 10.56 -1.04 -5.95
CA THR A 189 9.50 -0.29 -6.62
C THR A 189 8.89 0.75 -5.69
N LEU A 190 8.06 1.64 -6.23
CA LEU A 190 7.19 2.52 -5.47
C LEU A 190 5.97 2.86 -6.31
N THR A 191 4.78 2.49 -5.84
CA THR A 191 3.50 2.97 -6.37
C THR A 191 2.79 3.77 -5.29
N CYS A 192 2.46 5.03 -5.59
CA CYS A 192 1.75 5.93 -4.69
C CYS A 192 0.44 6.38 -5.30
N ALA A 193 -0.61 6.44 -4.47
CA ALA A 193 -1.89 7.02 -4.83
C ALA A 193 -2.27 8.09 -3.79
N VAL A 194 -2.65 9.27 -4.26
CA VAL A 194 -3.27 10.32 -3.46
C VAL A 194 -4.74 10.38 -3.83
N LEU A 195 -5.60 10.12 -2.86
CA LEU A 195 -7.04 10.04 -3.03
C LEU A 195 -7.70 11.28 -2.41
N GLU A 196 -8.61 11.90 -3.16
CA GLU A 196 -9.39 13.07 -2.74
C GLU A 196 -10.89 12.77 -2.91
N PRO A 197 -11.70 12.94 -1.86
CA PRO A 197 -13.13 12.69 -1.96
C PRO A 197 -13.81 13.86 -2.70
N ASP A 198 -14.72 13.56 -3.63
CA ASP A 198 -15.44 14.58 -4.43
C ASP A 198 -16.60 15.25 -3.67
N GLY A 199 -16.84 14.84 -2.42
CA GLY A 199 -17.97 15.28 -1.59
C GLY A 199 -19.33 14.69 -1.96
N ARG A 200 -19.42 13.90 -3.04
CA ARG A 200 -20.65 13.24 -3.56
C ARG A 200 -20.62 11.72 -3.40
N GLY A 201 -19.55 11.18 -2.81
CA GLY A 201 -19.38 9.77 -2.51
C GLY A 201 -18.42 9.05 -3.47
N SER A 202 -17.90 9.74 -4.48
CA SER A 202 -16.81 9.24 -5.32
C SER A 202 -15.47 9.76 -4.81
N THR A 203 -14.39 9.26 -5.38
CA THR A 203 -13.03 9.66 -5.04
C THR A 203 -12.19 9.75 -6.29
N THR A 204 -11.45 10.84 -6.44
CA THR A 204 -10.43 10.95 -7.50
C THR A 204 -9.09 10.51 -6.95
N ALA A 205 -8.35 9.69 -7.70
CA ALA A 205 -7.02 9.24 -7.35
C ALA A 205 -5.99 9.75 -8.36
N HIS A 206 -4.90 10.32 -7.85
CA HIS A 206 -3.67 10.63 -8.59
C HIS A 206 -2.63 9.58 -8.26
N ILE A 207 -2.18 8.84 -9.27
CA ILE A 207 -1.34 7.65 -9.09
C ILE A 207 -0.02 7.85 -9.83
N VAL A 208 1.09 7.58 -9.16
CA VAL A 208 2.44 7.59 -9.74
C VAL A 208 3.17 6.30 -9.37
N GLY A 209 3.98 5.77 -10.28
CA GLY A 209 4.69 4.50 -10.08
C GLY A 209 6.11 4.51 -10.63
N VAL A 210 7.01 3.78 -9.95
CA VAL A 210 8.33 3.36 -10.45
C VAL A 210 8.45 1.86 -10.20
N GLY A 211 8.71 1.08 -11.25
CA GLY A 211 8.69 -0.37 -11.21
C GLY A 211 7.44 -0.95 -11.88
N ASP A 212 7.03 -2.15 -11.47
CA ASP A 212 6.00 -2.97 -12.12
C ASP A 212 4.79 -3.30 -11.22
N SER A 213 4.77 -2.79 -9.98
CA SER A 213 3.58 -2.84 -9.14
C SER A 213 2.39 -2.17 -9.83
N ALA A 214 1.18 -2.69 -9.58
CA ALA A 214 0.01 -2.41 -10.40
C ALA A 214 -1.16 -1.84 -9.59
N VAL A 215 -2.06 -1.16 -10.32
CA VAL A 215 -3.27 -0.55 -9.79
C VAL A 215 -4.47 -0.97 -10.61
N TRP A 216 -5.55 -1.37 -9.93
CA TRP A 216 -6.81 -1.77 -10.55
C TRP A 216 -8.00 -1.08 -9.89
N ILE A 217 -9.10 -1.00 -10.62
CA ILE A 217 -10.44 -0.78 -10.06
C ILE A 217 -11.19 -2.10 -10.11
N LEU A 218 -11.66 -2.57 -8.97
CA LEU A 218 -12.64 -3.65 -8.89
C LEU A 218 -14.04 -3.04 -8.99
N SER A 219 -14.76 -3.38 -10.06
CA SER A 219 -16.12 -2.90 -10.34
C SER A 219 -16.99 -4.06 -10.80
N GLU A 220 -18.13 -4.29 -10.14
CA GLU A 220 -19.06 -5.39 -10.43
C GLU A 220 -18.40 -6.79 -10.55
N GLY A 221 -17.32 -7.03 -9.80
CA GLY A 221 -16.57 -8.28 -9.80
C GLY A 221 -15.51 -8.41 -10.91
N ALA A 222 -15.36 -7.39 -11.76
CA ALA A 222 -14.33 -7.31 -12.79
C ALA A 222 -13.17 -6.40 -12.36
N PHE A 223 -11.94 -6.77 -12.72
CA PHE A 223 -10.72 -6.00 -12.43
C PHE A 223 -10.33 -5.19 -13.67
N MET A 224 -10.41 -3.87 -13.56
CA MET A 224 -10.04 -2.95 -14.62
C MET A 224 -8.64 -2.38 -14.33
N PRO A 225 -7.62 -2.66 -15.16
CA PRO A 225 -6.29 -2.10 -14.95
C PRO A 225 -6.31 -0.58 -15.10
N VAL A 226 -5.65 0.12 -14.17
CA VAL A 226 -5.45 1.58 -14.21
C VAL A 226 -4.03 1.90 -14.66
N THR A 227 -3.02 1.27 -14.06
CA THR A 227 -1.61 1.40 -14.44
C THR A 227 -0.77 0.25 -13.89
N GLY A 228 0.44 0.07 -14.42
CA GLY A 228 1.38 -0.97 -14.01
C GLY A 228 0.98 -2.38 -14.47
N GLY A 229 1.73 -3.37 -13.97
CA GLY A 229 1.55 -4.78 -14.32
C GLY A 229 2.21 -5.17 -15.66
N LYS A 230 2.40 -6.47 -15.87
CA LYS A 230 2.87 -7.02 -17.14
C LYS A 230 1.67 -7.05 -18.09
N ALA A 231 1.59 -6.10 -19.03
CA ALA A 231 0.58 -6.15 -20.07
C ALA A 231 0.81 -7.39 -20.95
N ASP A 232 -0.21 -8.22 -21.14
CA ASP A 232 -0.22 -9.28 -22.15
C ASP A 232 -0.30 -8.64 -23.55
N GLY A 233 0.82 -8.12 -24.03
CA GLY A 233 1.02 -7.65 -25.39
C GLY A 233 1.76 -8.69 -26.23
N GLU A 234 1.17 -9.10 -27.35
CA GLU A 234 1.85 -9.90 -28.38
C GLU A 234 3.15 -9.21 -28.83
N GLY A 235 4.28 -9.86 -28.52
CA GLY A 235 5.57 -9.58 -29.16
C GLY A 235 6.45 -8.59 -28.42
N GLY A 236 7.25 -9.08 -27.47
CA GLY A 236 8.41 -8.33 -27.00
C GLY A 236 9.00 -8.93 -25.74
N ILE A 237 10.12 -9.62 -25.90
CA ILE A 237 11.04 -10.12 -24.87
C ILE A 237 10.88 -9.34 -23.56
N THR A 238 10.18 -9.93 -22.59
CA THR A 238 9.97 -9.34 -21.26
C THR A 238 11.33 -9.31 -20.57
N SER A 239 11.97 -8.14 -20.50
CA SER A 239 13.09 -7.94 -19.60
C SER A 239 12.57 -8.15 -18.17
N SER A 240 13.00 -9.21 -17.51
CA SER A 240 12.68 -9.51 -16.10
C SER A 240 13.34 -8.53 -15.11
N ALA A 241 14.13 -7.57 -15.61
CA ALA A 241 14.75 -6.55 -14.78
C ALA A 241 13.75 -5.40 -14.53
N VAL A 242 13.19 -5.38 -13.32
CA VAL A 242 12.42 -4.25 -12.79
C VAL A 242 13.37 -3.07 -12.57
N SER A 243 13.13 -1.94 -13.24
CA SER A 243 13.86 -0.70 -12.97
C SER A 243 13.20 0.03 -11.80
N GLY A 244 13.66 -0.26 -10.58
CA GLY A 244 13.20 0.38 -9.35
C GLY A 244 14.07 1.57 -8.90
N LEU A 245 13.64 2.22 -7.82
CA LEU A 245 14.47 3.16 -7.06
C LEU A 245 15.75 2.45 -6.60
N PRO A 246 16.92 3.14 -6.53
CA PRO A 246 17.10 4.59 -6.61
C PRO A 246 17.17 5.16 -8.04
N ARG A 247 16.95 4.36 -9.09
CA ARG A 247 16.87 4.90 -10.46
C ARG A 247 15.57 5.67 -10.64
N VAL A 248 15.68 6.92 -11.08
CA VAL A 248 14.54 7.80 -11.33
C VAL A 248 14.23 7.79 -12.83
N PRO A 249 12.98 7.55 -13.25
CA PRO A 249 12.58 7.69 -14.65
C PRO A 249 12.80 9.12 -15.17
N GLU A 250 13.07 9.26 -16.48
CA GLU A 250 13.24 10.59 -17.10
C GLU A 250 11.96 11.43 -17.02
N THR A 251 10.80 10.78 -17.15
CA THR A 251 9.48 11.39 -17.05
C THR A 251 8.66 10.69 -15.97
N VAL A 252 7.98 11.49 -15.16
CA VAL A 252 7.08 11.01 -14.11
C VAL A 252 5.73 11.68 -14.32
N GLU A 253 4.80 10.95 -14.93
CA GLU A 253 3.45 11.45 -15.20
C GLU A 253 2.42 10.69 -14.35
N PRO A 254 1.53 11.39 -13.65
CA PRO A 254 0.50 10.74 -12.85
C PRO A 254 -0.62 10.20 -13.74
N VAL A 255 -1.10 8.99 -13.44
CA VAL A 255 -2.38 8.49 -13.95
C VAL A 255 -3.49 8.98 -13.03
N ARG A 256 -4.61 9.41 -13.61
CA ARG A 256 -5.80 9.83 -12.86
C ARG A 256 -6.94 8.90 -13.13
N THR A 257 -7.68 8.57 -12.08
CA THR A 257 -8.92 7.80 -12.19
C THR A 257 -9.94 8.25 -11.14
N THR A 258 -11.20 7.92 -11.36
CA THR A 258 -12.29 8.14 -10.41
C THR A 258 -12.82 6.80 -9.96
N ILE A 259 -13.00 6.65 -8.66
CA ILE A 259 -13.58 5.47 -8.01
C ILE A 259 -14.98 5.86 -7.55
N TYR A 260 -15.98 5.18 -8.09
CA TYR A 260 -17.39 5.41 -7.80
C TYR A 260 -17.87 4.61 -6.58
N PRO A 261 -19.01 4.98 -5.98
CA PRO A 261 -19.63 4.18 -4.92
C PRO A 261 -19.81 2.71 -5.34
N GLY A 262 -19.33 1.78 -4.52
CA GLY A 262 -19.38 0.34 -4.80
C GLY A 262 -18.13 -0.21 -5.50
N GLU A 263 -17.25 0.65 -5.99
CA GLU A 263 -15.96 0.26 -6.56
C GLU A 263 -14.85 0.28 -5.49
N VAL A 264 -13.75 -0.41 -5.78
CA VAL A 264 -12.58 -0.48 -4.91
C VAL A 264 -11.32 -0.21 -5.72
N LEU A 265 -10.53 0.79 -5.31
CA LEU A 265 -9.15 0.95 -5.80
C LEU A 265 -8.26 -0.11 -5.15
N LEU A 266 -7.50 -0.82 -5.95
CA LEU A 266 -6.53 -1.80 -5.51
C LEU A 266 -5.14 -1.35 -5.94
N VAL A 267 -4.22 -1.23 -4.99
CA VAL A 267 -2.79 -0.95 -5.24
C VAL A 267 -2.00 -2.14 -4.72
N GLY A 268 -1.30 -2.86 -5.59
CA GLY A 268 -0.63 -4.11 -5.19
C GLY A 268 0.69 -4.37 -5.90
N THR A 269 1.50 -5.23 -5.29
CA THR A 269 2.77 -5.72 -5.85
C THR A 269 2.54 -6.83 -6.88
N ASP A 270 3.59 -7.26 -7.57
CA ASP A 270 3.50 -8.31 -8.59
C ASP A 270 3.09 -9.67 -7.98
N GLY A 271 3.40 -9.94 -6.72
CA GLY A 271 2.88 -11.12 -5.99
C GLY A 271 1.35 -11.17 -5.90
N ILE A 272 0.66 -10.04 -6.11
CA ILE A 272 -0.79 -9.99 -6.36
C ILE A 272 -1.10 -9.96 -7.86
N GLY A 273 -0.40 -9.12 -8.62
CA GLY A 273 -0.69 -8.88 -10.03
C GLY A 273 -0.50 -10.10 -10.93
N ASP A 274 0.64 -10.79 -10.80
CA ASP A 274 0.99 -11.98 -11.57
C ASP A 274 -0.06 -13.11 -11.41
N PRO A 275 -0.49 -13.50 -10.19
CA PRO A 275 -1.54 -14.51 -10.03
C PRO A 275 -2.95 -14.00 -10.35
N LEU A 276 -3.19 -12.69 -10.27
CA LEU A 276 -4.47 -12.08 -10.66
C LEU A 276 -4.68 -12.15 -12.18
N GLY A 277 -3.63 -11.85 -12.97
CA GLY A 277 -3.70 -11.80 -14.43
C GLY A 277 -4.80 -10.83 -14.91
N GLY A 278 -5.62 -11.28 -15.86
CA GLY A 278 -6.82 -10.55 -16.33
C GLY A 278 -7.97 -10.46 -15.30
N GLY A 279 -7.86 -11.15 -14.16
CA GLY A 279 -8.88 -11.14 -13.11
C GLY A 279 -10.04 -12.12 -13.29
N GLU A 280 -10.14 -12.86 -14.41
CA GLU A 280 -11.20 -13.86 -14.60
C GLU A 280 -10.87 -15.24 -13.97
N GLY A 281 -9.61 -15.43 -13.57
CA GLY A 281 -9.11 -16.66 -12.94
C GLY A 281 -9.58 -16.86 -11.50
N ASP A 282 -9.15 -17.96 -10.88
CA ASP A 282 -9.55 -18.30 -9.50
C ASP A 282 -9.12 -17.25 -8.46
N VAL A 283 -7.94 -16.65 -8.64
CA VAL A 283 -7.44 -15.58 -7.75
C VAL A 283 -8.34 -14.35 -7.85
N GLY A 284 -8.69 -13.94 -9.07
CA GLY A 284 -9.62 -12.83 -9.29
C GLY A 284 -11.00 -13.11 -8.72
N ARG A 285 -11.55 -14.31 -8.92
CA ARG A 285 -12.82 -14.72 -8.29
C ARG A 285 -12.77 -14.68 -6.76
N MET A 286 -11.67 -15.12 -6.16
CA MET A 286 -11.47 -15.06 -4.71
C MET A 286 -11.46 -13.61 -4.21
N PHE A 287 -10.66 -12.74 -4.83
CA PHE A 287 -10.61 -11.33 -4.42
C PHE A 287 -11.93 -10.61 -4.68
N ALA A 288 -12.59 -10.84 -5.82
CA ALA A 288 -13.92 -10.29 -6.11
C ALA A 288 -14.94 -10.72 -5.06
N HIS A 289 -14.90 -11.97 -4.60
CA HIS A 289 -15.73 -12.44 -3.51
C HIS A 289 -15.39 -11.76 -2.19
N VAL A 290 -14.12 -11.69 -1.79
CA VAL A 290 -13.73 -11.08 -0.50
C VAL A 290 -14.03 -9.58 -0.47
N LEU A 291 -13.92 -8.91 -1.61
CA LEU A 291 -14.04 -7.46 -1.74
C LEU A 291 -15.41 -6.98 -2.21
N HIS A 292 -16.39 -7.89 -2.44
CA HIS A 292 -17.77 -7.50 -2.76
C HIS A 292 -18.41 -6.64 -1.66
N ARG A 293 -17.83 -6.67 -0.45
CA ARG A 293 -18.16 -5.84 0.71
C ARG A 293 -16.84 -5.49 1.40
N PRO A 294 -16.78 -4.44 2.24
CA PRO A 294 -15.59 -4.19 3.03
C PRO A 294 -15.29 -5.36 3.99
N PRO A 295 -14.19 -6.10 3.81
CA PRO A 295 -13.86 -7.23 4.69
C PRO A 295 -13.36 -6.74 6.05
N SER A 296 -13.31 -7.63 7.03
CA SER A 296 -12.52 -7.37 8.23
C SER A 296 -11.02 -7.36 7.89
N LEU A 297 -10.18 -6.74 8.73
CA LEU A 297 -8.73 -6.73 8.52
C LEU A 297 -8.14 -8.15 8.43
N LEU A 298 -8.64 -9.07 9.28
CA LEU A 298 -8.15 -10.43 9.32
C LEU A 298 -8.66 -11.28 8.13
N GLU A 299 -9.89 -11.05 7.67
CA GLU A 299 -10.43 -11.65 6.44
C GLU A 299 -9.64 -11.18 5.21
N PHE A 300 -9.26 -9.90 5.16
CA PHE A 300 -8.49 -9.32 4.07
C PHE A 300 -7.07 -9.89 4.00
N VAL A 301 -6.30 -9.88 5.11
CA VAL A 301 -4.94 -10.43 5.10
C VAL A 301 -4.94 -11.94 4.81
N HIS A 302 -5.97 -12.66 5.23
CA HIS A 302 -6.10 -14.08 4.93
C HIS A 302 -6.34 -14.35 3.44
N ALA A 303 -7.07 -13.47 2.76
CA ALA A 303 -7.18 -13.50 1.30
C ALA A 303 -5.86 -13.15 0.61
N VAL A 304 -5.09 -12.20 1.16
CA VAL A 304 -3.76 -11.83 0.64
C VAL A 304 -2.72 -12.94 0.87
N ASP A 305 -2.84 -13.74 1.93
CA ASP A 305 -1.95 -14.89 2.23
C ASP A 305 -2.36 -16.19 1.52
N PHE A 306 -3.05 -16.11 0.38
CA PHE A 306 -3.49 -17.31 -0.34
C PHE A 306 -2.30 -18.20 -0.76
N SER A 307 -2.55 -19.50 -0.91
CA SER A 307 -1.59 -20.48 -1.40
C SER A 307 -1.92 -20.90 -2.83
N ARG A 308 -0.96 -20.70 -3.73
CA ARG A 308 -1.03 -21.11 -5.13
C ARG A 308 0.38 -21.46 -5.60
N GLU A 309 0.55 -22.63 -6.20
CA GLU A 309 1.81 -23.10 -6.76
C GLU A 309 2.38 -22.05 -7.72
N THR A 310 3.71 -21.90 -7.72
CA THR A 310 4.49 -20.93 -8.49
C THR A 310 4.28 -19.44 -8.17
N PHE A 311 3.32 -19.08 -7.32
CA PHE A 311 3.10 -17.70 -6.86
C PHE A 311 3.39 -17.60 -5.36
N ASP A 312 4.66 -17.74 -5.03
CA ASP A 312 5.19 -17.87 -3.67
C ASP A 312 5.99 -16.65 -3.21
N ASP A 313 5.94 -15.55 -3.96
CA ASP A 313 6.52 -14.26 -3.57
C ASP A 313 5.74 -13.58 -2.44
N ASP A 314 6.31 -12.51 -1.91
CA ASP A 314 5.62 -11.58 -1.03
C ASP A 314 4.36 -11.03 -1.69
N ARG A 315 3.36 -10.73 -0.87
CA ARG A 315 2.07 -10.28 -1.35
C ARG A 315 1.63 -9.05 -0.61
N THR A 316 1.49 -7.96 -1.33
CA THR A 316 1.06 -6.69 -0.77
C THR A 316 -0.10 -6.11 -1.56
N LEU A 317 -1.17 -5.78 -0.84
CA LEU A 317 -2.38 -5.21 -1.41
C LEU A 317 -2.95 -4.16 -0.47
N VAL A 318 -3.27 -2.99 -1.02
CA VAL A 318 -4.09 -1.98 -0.38
C VAL A 318 -5.39 -1.82 -1.17
N ALA A 319 -6.52 -1.97 -0.49
CA ALA A 319 -7.87 -1.78 -1.00
C ALA A 319 -8.50 -0.53 -0.40
N VAL A 320 -8.99 0.37 -1.25
CA VAL A 320 -9.69 1.61 -0.85
C VAL A 320 -11.04 1.69 -1.53
N GLY A 321 -12.11 1.62 -0.74
CA GLY A 321 -13.48 1.83 -1.22
C GLY A 321 -14.02 3.19 -0.74
N PRO A 322 -14.61 4.02 -1.63
CA PRO A 322 -15.33 5.22 -1.24
C PRO A 322 -16.55 4.87 -0.38
N LEU A 323 -16.80 5.67 0.65
CA LEU A 323 -18.02 5.62 1.43
C LEU A 323 -18.93 6.77 1.02
N ALA A 324 -20.17 6.43 0.66
CA ALA A 324 -21.21 7.43 0.44
C ALA A 324 -21.47 8.18 1.75
N TYR A 325 -21.37 9.51 1.68
CA TYR A 325 -21.78 10.37 2.79
C TYR A 325 -23.28 10.16 3.02
N LYS A 326 -23.65 9.50 4.12
CA LYS A 326 -25.04 9.55 4.60
C LYS A 326 -25.25 10.94 5.15
N HIS A 327 -25.93 11.80 4.39
CA HIS A 327 -26.49 13.02 4.96
C HIS A 327 -27.39 12.59 6.11
N GLU A 328 -27.03 12.91 7.36
CA GLU A 328 -28.04 12.89 8.41
C GLU A 328 -29.13 13.88 7.97
N PRO A 329 -30.41 13.46 7.91
CA PRO A 329 -31.48 14.42 7.67
C PRO A 329 -31.38 15.44 8.79
N SER A 330 -31.24 16.71 8.41
CA SER A 330 -31.34 17.82 9.33
C SER A 330 -32.58 17.61 10.17
N SER A 331 -32.41 17.44 11.48
CA SER A 331 -33.54 17.50 12.40
C SER A 331 -34.18 18.87 12.20
N HIS A 332 -35.32 18.89 11.50
CA HIS A 332 -36.20 20.04 11.51
C HIS A 332 -36.48 20.34 12.98
N ARG A 333 -35.91 21.45 13.47
CA ARG A 333 -36.44 22.12 14.64
C ARG A 333 -37.72 22.77 14.17
N ASP A 334 -38.83 22.05 14.35
CA ASP A 334 -40.15 22.67 14.40
C ASP A 334 -40.11 23.68 15.56
N ALA A 335 -40.29 24.95 15.21
CA ALA A 335 -40.64 26.03 16.10
C ALA A 335 -42.12 26.37 15.88
#